data_AF-A0A8H5M9Q8-F1
#
_entry.id   AF-A0A8H5M9Q8-F1
#
_cell.length_a   1.000
_cell.length_b   1.000
_cell.length_c   1.000
_cell.angle_alpha   90.00
_cell.angle_beta   90.00
_cell.angle_gamma   90.00
#
_symmetry.space_group_name_H-M   'P 1'
#
loop_
_entity.id
_entity.type
_entity.pdbx_description
1 polymer ?
#
loop_
_entity_poly.entity_id
_entity_poly.type
_entity_poly.pdbx_seq_one_letter_code
_entity_poly.pdbx_strand_id
1 'polypeptide(L)'
;MLFIPGPLQPPPVSDKRADSPPPFFDPSTRPFTGQELTVSGLDHTGPQSAIDHLKRIVADLTERGQDLPDLEITPGSYRTAQDHLDYATVSLTGPLKASPHPDVLEFVRRTLDNVNGITALWHIHHGPDKSRQLAFT
;
A
#
# COMPACT_ATOMS: atom_id res chain seq x y z
N MET A 1 -61.56 -0.51 -24.03
CA MET A 1 -60.72 -1.69 -24.32
C MET A 1 -59.91 -2.02 -23.07
N LEU A 2 -60.11 -3.19 -22.49
CA LEU A 2 -59.40 -3.65 -21.29
C LEU A 2 -58.09 -4.33 -21.75
N PHE A 3 -56.95 -3.83 -21.28
CA PHE A 3 -55.63 -4.40 -21.58
C PHE A 3 -55.39 -5.60 -20.66
N ILE A 4 -55.15 -6.77 -21.24
CA ILE A 4 -54.78 -7.99 -20.50
C ILE A 4 -53.27 -8.21 -20.77
N PRO A 5 -52.39 -8.06 -19.76
CA PRO A 5 -50.97 -8.37 -19.95
C PRO A 5 -50.79 -9.89 -20.12
N GLY A 6 -50.01 -10.29 -21.12
CA GLY A 6 -49.61 -11.68 -21.32
C GLY A 6 -48.67 -12.18 -20.20
N PRO A 7 -48.50 -13.50 -20.07
CA PRO A 7 -47.66 -14.07 -19.00
C PRO A 7 -46.21 -13.59 -19.11
N LEU A 8 -45.63 -13.22 -17.96
CA LEU A 8 -44.23 -12.83 -17.81
C LEU A 8 -43.31 -13.98 -18.28
N GLN A 9 -42.61 -13.77 -19.40
CA GLN A 9 -41.49 -14.64 -19.76
C GLN A 9 -40.26 -14.23 -18.95
N PRO A 10 -39.62 -15.15 -18.21
CA PRO A 10 -38.31 -14.87 -17.64
C PRO A 10 -37.30 -14.62 -18.77
N PRO A 11 -36.33 -13.72 -18.58
CA PRO A 11 -35.27 -13.53 -19.56
C PRO A 11 -34.53 -14.85 -19.77
N PRO A 12 -34.00 -15.13 -20.98
CA PRO A 12 -33.19 -16.32 -21.20
C PRO A 12 -31.91 -16.18 -20.38
N VAL A 13 -31.91 -16.75 -19.18
CA VAL A 13 -30.69 -16.94 -18.40
C VAL A 13 -29.92 -18.03 -19.12
N SER A 14 -28.89 -17.63 -19.87
CA SER A 14 -27.98 -18.57 -20.50
C SER A 14 -27.15 -19.22 -19.41
N ASP A 15 -27.53 -20.42 -18.97
CA ASP A 15 -26.75 -21.34 -18.11
C ASP A 15 -25.50 -21.85 -18.86
N LYS A 16 -24.60 -20.94 -19.19
CA LYS A 16 -23.22 -21.26 -19.51
C LYS A 16 -22.34 -20.49 -18.55
N ARG A 17 -22.17 -21.06 -17.36
CA ARG A 17 -20.94 -20.86 -16.58
C ARG A 17 -19.78 -21.09 -17.55
N ALA A 18 -19.12 -20.01 -17.94
CA ALA A 18 -17.81 -20.10 -18.53
C ALA A 18 -16.87 -20.56 -17.41
N ASP A 19 -16.75 -21.88 -17.26
CA ASP A 19 -15.75 -22.54 -16.41
C ASP A 19 -14.37 -22.39 -17.05
N SER A 20 -13.88 -21.14 -17.08
CA SER A 20 -12.49 -20.83 -17.36
C SER A 20 -12.19 -19.55 -16.58
N PRO A 21 -11.34 -19.59 -15.54
CA PRO A 21 -10.78 -18.34 -15.02
C PRO A 21 -10.17 -17.59 -16.22
N PRO A 22 -10.31 -16.25 -16.29
CA PRO A 22 -9.79 -15.49 -17.41
C PRO A 22 -8.31 -15.88 -17.65
N PRO A 23 -7.89 -16.05 -18.92
CA PRO A 23 -6.53 -16.46 -19.23
C PRO A 23 -5.54 -15.47 -18.59
N PHE A 24 -4.68 -16.02 -17.72
CA PHE A 24 -3.48 -15.42 -17.14
C PHE A 24 -3.42 -13.89 -17.24
N PHE A 25 -3.97 -13.24 -16.21
CA PHE A 25 -3.80 -11.81 -15.99
C PHE A 25 -2.31 -11.48 -15.96
N ASP A 26 -1.90 -10.50 -16.77
CA ASP A 26 -0.52 -10.01 -16.82
C ASP A 26 -0.09 -9.51 -15.42
N PRO A 27 0.87 -10.17 -14.75
CA PRO A 27 1.31 -9.80 -13.41
C PRO A 27 1.99 -8.42 -13.38
N SER A 28 2.29 -7.80 -14.53
CA SER A 28 2.84 -6.44 -14.61
C SER A 28 1.79 -5.33 -14.44
N THR A 29 0.50 -5.67 -14.48
CA THR A 29 -0.59 -4.67 -14.56
C THR A 29 -1.33 -4.39 -13.26
N ARG A 30 -1.04 -5.12 -12.16
CA ARG A 30 -1.70 -4.90 -10.88
C ARG A 30 -0.82 -4.11 -9.91
N PRO A 31 -1.33 -3.02 -9.31
CA PRO A 31 -0.66 -2.35 -8.20
C PRO A 31 -0.54 -3.31 -7.02
N PHE A 32 0.66 -3.43 -6.45
CA PHE A 32 0.91 -4.26 -5.27
C PHE A 32 1.25 -3.39 -4.05
N THR A 33 0.76 -3.82 -2.88
CA THR A 33 0.92 -3.15 -1.58
C THR A 33 1.43 -4.14 -0.53
N GLY A 34 2.13 -3.68 0.51
CA GLY A 34 2.55 -4.55 1.62
C GLY A 34 4.05 -4.80 1.74
N GLN A 35 4.87 -4.05 0.99
CA GLN A 35 6.33 -4.03 1.10
C GLN A 35 6.85 -2.72 1.67
N GLU A 36 6.22 -1.60 1.32
CA GLU A 36 6.66 -0.27 1.74
C GLU A 36 5.47 0.64 2.06
N LEU A 37 5.72 1.63 2.92
CA LEU A 37 4.84 2.76 3.20
C LEU A 37 5.50 4.05 2.71
N THR A 38 4.73 4.95 2.12
CA THR A 38 5.12 6.34 1.91
C THR A 38 4.61 7.16 3.10
N VAL A 39 5.50 7.85 3.79
CA VAL A 39 5.19 8.71 4.93
C VAL A 39 5.40 10.16 4.51
N SER A 40 4.33 10.97 4.51
CA SER A 40 4.33 12.38 4.11
C SER A 40 4.03 13.33 5.27
N GLY A 41 4.23 14.63 5.05
CA GLY A 41 4.12 15.65 6.12
C GLY A 41 5.39 15.80 6.95
N LEU A 42 6.53 15.39 6.40
CA LEU A 42 7.84 15.46 7.03
C LEU A 42 8.53 16.80 6.76
N ASP A 43 9.67 17.02 7.43
CA ASP A 43 10.43 18.25 7.26
C ASP A 43 11.09 18.28 5.87
N HIS A 44 10.97 19.40 5.16
CA HIS A 44 11.48 19.62 3.80
C HIS A 44 12.45 20.82 3.74
N THR A 45 13.09 21.16 4.86
CA THR A 45 14.10 22.24 4.89
C THR A 45 15.36 21.93 4.07
N GLY A 46 15.62 20.65 3.79
CA GLY A 46 16.76 20.19 3.01
C GLY A 46 16.56 18.76 2.49
N PRO A 47 17.52 18.24 1.71
CA PRO A 47 17.38 16.96 1.01
C PRO A 47 17.26 15.76 1.96
N GLN A 48 17.84 15.84 3.16
CA GLN A 48 17.85 14.77 4.16
C GLN A 48 16.83 14.98 5.29
N SER A 49 16.20 16.16 5.34
CA SER A 49 15.36 16.57 6.46
C SER A 49 14.19 15.61 6.70
N ALA A 50 13.57 15.07 5.63
CA ALA A 50 12.46 14.15 5.77
C ALA A 50 12.88 12.83 6.44
N ILE A 51 14.01 12.26 6.03
CA ILE A 51 14.56 11.03 6.62
C ILE A 51 14.91 11.26 8.08
N ASP A 52 15.62 12.34 8.38
CA ASP A 52 16.07 12.63 9.74
C ASP A 52 14.90 12.94 10.66
N HIS A 53 13.87 13.62 10.16
CA HIS A 53 12.63 13.86 10.89
C HIS A 53 11.93 12.53 11.21
N LEU A 54 11.75 11.67 10.20
CA LEU A 54 11.09 10.37 10.39
C LEU A 54 11.85 9.45 11.35
N LYS A 55 13.19 9.44 11.30
CA LYS A 55 14.02 8.71 12.26
C LYS A 55 13.79 9.18 13.70
N ARG A 56 13.69 10.50 13.91
CA ARG A 56 13.38 11.07 15.23
C ARG A 56 11.99 10.64 15.71
N ILE A 57 10.98 10.70 14.84
CA ILE A 57 9.62 10.27 15.17
C ILE A 57 9.59 8.79 15.59
N VAL A 58 10.26 7.91 14.83
CA VAL A 58 10.34 6.48 15.15
C VAL A 58 11.04 6.28 16.50
N ALA A 59 12.17 6.95 16.75
CA ALA A 59 12.86 6.89 18.03
C ALA A 59 11.98 7.36 19.19
N ASP A 60 11.31 8.50 19.05
CA ASP A 60 10.39 9.05 20.06
C ASP A 60 9.23 8.09 20.36
N LEU A 61 8.69 7.40 19.35
CA LEU A 61 7.64 6.40 19.51
C LEU A 61 8.14 5.18 20.28
N THR A 62 9.34 4.69 19.95
CA THR A 62 9.99 3.59 20.68
C THR A 62 10.27 3.96 22.14
N GLU A 63 10.76 5.18 22.40
CA GLU A 63 10.97 5.70 23.76
C GLU A 63 9.67 5.81 24.57
N ARG A 64 8.54 6.08 23.90
CA ARG A 64 7.19 6.08 24.49
C ARG A 64 6.62 4.66 24.70
N GLY A 65 7.39 3.62 24.39
CA GLY A 65 7.02 2.23 24.59
C GLY A 65 6.21 1.61 23.43
N GLN A 66 6.24 2.21 22.23
CA GLN A 66 5.72 1.55 21.03
C GLN A 66 6.75 0.52 20.53
N ASP A 67 6.33 -0.74 20.45
CA ASP A 67 7.17 -1.84 19.95
C ASP A 67 7.16 -1.86 18.42
N LEU A 68 7.87 -0.91 17.80
CA LEU A 68 8.03 -0.85 16.36
C LEU A 68 9.08 -1.88 15.90
N PRO A 69 8.83 -2.62 14.80
CA PRO A 69 9.83 -3.51 14.22
C PRO A 69 11.02 -2.71 13.67
N ASP A 70 12.12 -3.37 13.34
CA ASP A 70 13.26 -2.71 12.70
C ASP A 70 12.90 -2.21 11.29
N LEU A 71 12.85 -0.89 11.14
CA LEU A 71 12.46 -0.20 9.92
C LEU A 71 13.67 0.30 9.12
N GLU A 72 13.60 0.13 7.79
CA GLU A 72 14.50 0.77 6.86
C GLU A 72 13.81 2.02 6.30
N ILE A 73 14.41 3.18 6.56
CA ILE A 73 13.91 4.47 6.09
C ILE A 73 14.76 4.90 4.90
N THR A 74 14.14 5.00 3.74
CA THR A 74 14.77 5.40 2.48
C THR A 74 14.23 6.76 2.02
N PRO A 75 15.04 7.53 1.28
CA PRO A 75 14.56 8.76 0.67
C PRO A 75 13.43 8.46 -0.33
N GLY A 76 12.50 9.40 -0.45
CA GLY A 76 11.60 9.44 -1.60
C GLY A 76 12.39 9.55 -2.91
N SER A 77 11.81 9.08 -4.01
CA SER A 77 12.42 9.20 -5.34
C SER A 77 12.63 10.67 -5.73
N TYR A 78 13.86 11.16 -5.58
CA TYR A 78 14.28 12.47 -6.08
C TYR A 78 14.26 12.48 -7.61
N ARG A 79 13.68 13.51 -8.22
CA ARG A 79 13.95 13.80 -9.64
C ARG A 79 15.25 14.59 -9.78
N THR A 80 15.58 15.41 -8.79
CA THR A 80 16.82 16.18 -8.73
C THR A 80 17.41 16.20 -7.32
N ALA A 81 18.73 16.36 -7.19
CA ALA A 81 19.41 16.45 -5.88
C ALA A 81 19.02 17.68 -5.03
N GLN A 82 18.26 18.62 -5.62
CA GLN A 82 17.74 19.82 -4.97
C GLN A 82 16.26 19.69 -4.59
N ASP A 83 15.62 18.55 -4.87
CA ASP A 83 14.25 18.33 -4.47
C ASP A 83 14.19 18.17 -2.95
N HIS A 84 13.55 19.13 -2.30
CA HIS A 84 13.23 19.07 -0.89
C HIS A 84 11.89 18.37 -0.74
N LEU A 85 11.93 17.05 -0.57
CA LEU A 85 10.72 16.24 -0.43
C LEU A 85 10.24 16.26 1.02
N ASP A 86 8.93 16.34 1.20
CA ASP A 86 8.23 16.24 2.49
C ASP A 86 7.81 14.80 2.81
N TYR A 87 8.37 13.82 2.08
CA TYR A 87 8.05 12.41 2.27
C TYR A 87 9.27 11.51 2.22
N ALA A 88 9.16 10.36 2.88
CA ALA A 88 10.13 9.28 2.89
C ALA A 88 9.42 7.93 2.77
N THR A 89 10.15 6.91 2.38
CA THR A 89 9.64 5.54 2.29
C THR A 89 10.14 4.69 3.45
N VAL A 90 9.27 3.83 3.97
CA VAL A 90 9.52 2.93 5.10
C VAL A 90 9.28 1.51 4.65
N SER A 91 10.24 0.63 4.90
CA SER A 91 10.10 -0.81 4.68
C SER A 91 10.62 -1.59 5.88
N LEU A 92 10.35 -2.90 5.93
CA LEU A 92 10.94 -3.77 6.96
C LEU A 92 12.40 -4.08 6.60
N THR A 93 13.25 -4.25 7.60
CA THR A 93 14.67 -4.61 7.40
C THR A 93 14.90 -6.12 7.27
N GLY A 94 16.06 -6.47 6.72
CA GLY A 94 16.61 -7.83 6.78
C GLY A 94 15.74 -8.87 6.06
N PRO A 95 15.57 -10.09 6.61
CA PRO A 95 14.84 -11.17 5.95
C PRO A 95 13.34 -10.87 5.75
N LEU A 96 12.78 -9.96 6.56
CA LEU A 96 11.40 -9.51 6.43
C LEU A 96 11.19 -8.63 5.18
N LYS A 97 12.25 -8.07 4.60
CA LYS A 97 12.15 -7.33 3.33
C LYS A 97 11.84 -8.23 2.14
N ALA A 98 12.22 -9.51 2.20
CA ALA A 98 12.12 -10.43 1.07
C ALA A 98 10.69 -10.95 0.81
N SER A 99 9.78 -10.76 1.77
CA SER A 99 8.39 -11.21 1.70
C SER A 99 7.46 -10.08 2.13
N PRO A 100 6.26 -9.97 1.56
CA PRO A 100 5.29 -8.98 1.99
C PRO A 100 4.76 -9.35 3.38
N HIS A 101 4.80 -8.38 4.29
CA HIS A 101 4.27 -8.45 5.64
C HIS A 101 3.30 -7.26 5.88
N PRO A 102 2.16 -7.24 5.16
CA PRO A 102 1.21 -6.13 5.23
C PRO A 102 0.60 -5.98 6.63
N ASP A 103 0.52 -7.05 7.41
CA ASP A 103 0.08 -7.04 8.80
C ASP A 103 1.02 -6.24 9.70
N VAL A 104 2.34 -6.47 9.58
CA VAL A 104 3.36 -5.75 10.34
C VAL A 104 3.44 -4.28 9.90
N LEU A 105 3.41 -4.03 8.59
CA LEU A 105 3.41 -2.66 8.08
C LEU A 105 2.09 -1.92 8.35
N GLU A 106 0.95 -2.60 8.44
CA GLU A 106 -0.31 -1.96 8.86
C GLU A 106 -0.24 -1.50 10.32
N PHE A 107 0.40 -2.27 11.19
CA PHE A 107 0.69 -1.82 12.56
C PHE A 107 1.55 -0.56 12.55
N VAL A 108 2.67 -0.56 11.80
CA VAL A 108 3.54 0.61 11.65
C VAL A 108 2.77 1.82 11.11
N ARG A 109 1.96 1.62 10.07
CA ARG A 109 1.13 2.65 9.44
C ARG A 109 0.21 3.32 10.45
N ARG A 110 -0.53 2.54 11.24
CA ARG A 110 -1.44 3.05 12.29
C ARG A 110 -0.68 3.79 13.39
N THR A 111 0.48 3.29 13.78
CA THR A 111 1.31 3.95 14.80
C THR A 111 1.81 5.31 14.31
N LEU A 112 2.23 5.40 13.04
CA LEU A 112 2.64 6.66 12.41
C LEU A 112 1.47 7.62 12.17
N ASP A 113 0.30 7.13 11.77
CA ASP A 113 -0.91 7.94 11.57
C ASP A 113 -1.41 8.62 12.87
N ASN A 114 -1.02 8.12 14.05
CA ASN A 114 -1.32 8.76 15.33
C ASN A 114 -0.41 9.97 15.62
N VAL A 115 0.64 10.19 14.82
CA VAL A 115 1.53 11.35 14.95
C VAL A 115 0.91 12.53 14.20
N ASN A 116 0.72 13.65 14.92
CA ASN A 116 0.08 14.82 14.35
C ASN A 116 0.92 15.42 13.20
N GLY A 117 0.25 15.74 12.09
CA GLY A 117 0.87 16.35 10.90
C GLY A 117 1.53 15.35 9.95
N ILE A 118 1.45 14.04 10.23
CA ILE A 118 2.04 12.98 9.41
C ILE A 118 0.93 12.14 8.79
N THR A 119 1.20 11.58 7.62
CA THR A 119 0.30 10.60 6.99
C THR A 119 1.12 9.44 6.45
N ALA A 120 0.75 8.20 6.81
CA ALA A 120 1.37 6.99 6.30
C ALA A 120 0.41 6.26 5.34
N LEU A 121 0.81 6.14 4.08
CA LEU A 121 0.06 5.46 3.03
C LEU A 121 0.83 4.28 2.46
N TRP A 122 0.13 3.29 1.93
CA TRP A 122 0.76 2.19 1.21
C TRP A 122 1.51 2.72 -0.01
N HIS A 123 2.78 2.34 -0.15
CA HIS A 123 3.49 2.56 -1.40
C HIS A 123 2.95 1.58 -2.45
N ILE A 124 2.59 2.12 -3.61
CA ILE A 124 2.03 1.33 -4.71
C ILE A 124 3.16 1.05 -5.70
N HIS A 125 3.62 -0.21 -5.73
CA HIS A 125 4.56 -0.64 -6.77
C HIS A 125 3.81 -1.07 -8.03
N HIS A 126 4.35 -0.69 -9.18
CA HIS A 126 3.96 -1.20 -10.49
C HIS A 126 5.09 -2.11 -10.99
N GLY A 127 4.90 -3.44 -10.98
CA GLY A 127 5.95 -4.38 -11.40
C GLY A 127 5.53 -5.86 -11.29
N PRO A 128 6.28 -6.78 -11.92
CA PRO A 128 5.95 -8.20 -11.95
C PRO A 128 6.06 -8.84 -10.55
N ASP A 129 4.92 -9.33 -10.06
CA ASP A 129 4.73 -9.98 -8.75
C ASP A 129 5.67 -11.18 -8.52
N LYS A 130 6.21 -11.31 -7.30
CA LYS A 130 6.80 -12.56 -6.78
C LYS A 130 6.06 -13.12 -5.57
N SER A 131 5.05 -12.43 -5.06
CA SER A 131 4.47 -12.76 -3.75
C SER A 131 3.12 -12.09 -3.53
N ARG A 132 2.08 -12.55 -4.22
CA ARG A 132 0.75 -12.89 -3.69
C ARG A 132 -0.33 -12.50 -4.70
N GLN A 133 -0.79 -13.51 -5.43
CA GLN A 133 -2.14 -13.54 -5.97
C GLN A 133 -3.14 -13.59 -4.81
N LEU A 134 -3.65 -12.44 -4.37
CA LEU A 134 -4.90 -12.39 -3.61
C LEU A 134 -6.02 -12.09 -4.61
N ALA A 135 -6.66 -13.16 -5.08
CA ALA A 135 -7.96 -13.08 -5.70
C ALA A 135 -9.01 -12.98 -4.58
N PHE A 136 -9.82 -11.93 -4.59
CA PHE A 136 -11.03 -11.88 -3.78
C PHE A 136 -12.11 -12.72 -4.49
N THR A 137 -12.64 -13.73 -3.81
CA THR A 137 -13.84 -14.51 -4.19
C THR A 137 -15.12 -13.72 -3.98
#